data_AF-A0A756DNV4-F1
#
_entry.id   AF-A0A756DNV4-F1
#
_cell.length_a   1.000
_cell.length_b   1.000
_cell.length_c   1.000
_cell.angle_alpha   90.00
_cell.angle_beta   90.00
_cell.angle_gamma   90.00
#
_symmetry.space_group_name_H-M   'P 1'
#
loop_
_entity.id
_entity.type
_entity.pdbx_description
1 polymer ?
#
loop_
_entity_poly.entity_id
_entity_poly.type
_entity_poly.pdbx_seq_one_letter_code
_entity_poly.pdbx_strand_id
1 'polypeptide(L)'
;MSIEYHLIVNSSLRDEVFKEIKASFGDSDLYCLKHFSDNVIGFSINGSSSDWGADFEITKTENDLFIAIHSGNYKKILSVIENRLINNHISFELEEE
;
A
#
# COMPACT_ATOMS: atom_id res chain seq x y z
N MET A 1 -6.85 -2.71 -15.95
CA MET A 1 -6.39 -1.31 -15.90
C MET A 1 -5.96 -1.10 -14.46
N SER A 2 -4.71 -0.71 -14.23
CA SER A 2 -4.20 -0.39 -12.91
C SER A 2 -4.29 1.12 -12.69
N ILE A 3 -4.37 1.54 -11.42
CA ILE A 3 -4.24 2.94 -11.00
C ILE A 3 -3.01 3.00 -10.10
N GLU A 4 -2.18 4.03 -10.27
CA GLU A 4 -1.00 4.25 -9.44
C GLU A 4 -1.17 5.54 -8.62
N TYR A 5 -0.72 5.50 -7.38
CA TYR A 5 -0.68 6.66 -6.49
C TYR A 5 0.74 6.87 -5.97
N HIS A 6 1.20 8.13 -6.01
CA HIS A 6 2.41 8.57 -5.31
C HIS A 6 2.04 8.98 -3.88
N LEU A 7 2.56 8.24 -2.91
CA LEU A 7 2.42 8.54 -1.49
C LEU A 7 3.63 9.33 -1.02
N ILE A 8 3.42 10.64 -0.86
CA ILE A 8 4.45 11.59 -0.44
C ILE A 8 4.42 11.66 1.09
N VAL A 9 5.55 11.32 1.71
CA VAL A 9 5.76 11.38 3.16
C VAL A 9 7.11 12.00 3.46
N ASN A 10 7.32 12.41 4.71
CA ASN A 10 8.67 12.81 5.14
C ASN A 10 9.66 11.67 4.87
N SER A 11 10.75 11.97 4.16
CA SER A 11 11.74 10.97 3.75
C SER A 11 12.35 10.22 4.93
N SER A 12 12.47 10.85 6.10
CA SER A 12 12.97 10.20 7.32
C SER A 12 12.01 9.15 7.89
N LEU A 13 10.72 9.22 7.55
CA LEU A 13 9.68 8.29 7.99
C LEU A 13 9.35 7.24 6.93
N ARG A 14 9.93 7.29 5.73
CA ARG A 14 9.56 6.40 4.62
C ARG A 14 9.61 4.92 4.98
N ASP A 15 10.69 4.48 5.62
CA ASP A 15 10.86 3.08 6.00
C ASP A 15 9.86 2.65 7.09
N GLU A 16 9.49 3.57 7.97
CA GLU A 16 8.46 3.35 8.99
C GLU A 16 7.10 3.23 8.33
N VAL A 17 6.72 4.19 7.49
CA VAL A 17 5.48 4.21 6.70
C VAL A 17 5.31 2.91 5.91
N PHE A 18 6.36 2.46 5.22
CA PHE A 18 6.33 1.22 4.46
C PHE A 18 6.00 -0.02 5.33
N LYS A 19 6.57 -0.09 6.55
CA LYS A 19 6.29 -1.16 7.51
C LYS A 19 4.89 -1.06 8.10
N GLU A 20 4.44 0.16 8.40
CA GLU A 20 3.11 0.43 8.95
C GLU A 20 1.99 0.07 7.96
N ILE A 21 2.19 0.36 6.68
CA ILE A 21 1.29 -0.07 5.60
C ILE A 21 1.24 -1.60 5.54
N LYS A 22 2.41 -2.26 5.53
CA LYS A 22 2.48 -3.73 5.54
C LYS A 22 1.71 -4.32 6.72
N ALA A 23 1.89 -3.79 7.93
CA ALA A 23 1.19 -4.26 9.13
C ALA A 23 -0.33 -4.09 9.01
N SER A 24 -0.79 -2.96 8.48
CA SER A 24 -2.22 -2.65 8.32
C SER A 24 -2.98 -3.68 7.49
N PHE A 25 -2.33 -4.25 6.48
CA PHE A 25 -2.91 -5.29 5.63
C PHE A 25 -2.58 -6.71 6.11
N GLY A 26 -1.40 -6.92 6.70
CA GLY A 26 -0.96 -8.22 7.22
C GLY A 26 -1.76 -8.69 8.44
N ASP A 27 -2.28 -7.77 9.24
CA ASP A 27 -3.09 -8.08 10.44
C ASP A 27 -4.58 -8.30 10.12
N SER A 28 -4.98 -8.21 8.86
CA SER A 28 -6.38 -8.26 8.44
C SER A 28 -6.74 -9.58 7.75
N ASP A 29 -7.82 -10.22 8.20
CA ASP A 29 -8.38 -11.42 7.56
C ASP A 29 -8.95 -11.16 6.14
N LEU A 30 -8.97 -9.91 5.68
CA LEU A 30 -9.47 -9.54 4.35
C LEU A 30 -8.39 -9.60 3.27
N TYR A 31 -7.12 -9.57 3.66
CA TYR A 31 -6.00 -9.49 2.73
C TYR A 31 -5.01 -10.63 2.96
N CYS A 32 -4.37 -11.07 1.89
CA CYS A 32 -3.31 -12.07 1.89
C CYS A 32 -2.04 -11.44 1.36
N LEU A 33 -0.95 -11.53 2.13
CA LEU A 33 0.39 -11.18 1.64
C LEU A 33 0.78 -12.17 0.54
N LYS A 34 1.14 -11.66 -0.64
CA LYS A 34 1.54 -12.45 -1.81
C LYS A 34 3.04 -12.52 -1.97
N HIS A 35 3.71 -11.39 -1.86
CA HIS A 35 5.17 -11.30 -1.90
C HIS A 35 5.65 -10.13 -1.06
N PHE A 36 6.89 -10.26 -0.59
CA PHE A 36 7.53 -9.30 0.29
C PHE A 36 9.02 -9.27 0.02
N SER A 37 9.56 -8.07 -0.17
CA SER A 37 10.99 -7.77 -0.21
C SER A 37 11.26 -6.48 0.55
N ASP A 38 12.52 -6.04 0.59
CA ASP A 38 12.92 -4.80 1.27
C ASP A 38 12.23 -3.54 0.70
N ASN A 39 11.84 -3.60 -0.58
CA ASN A 39 11.33 -2.47 -1.33
C ASN A 39 9.95 -2.69 -1.94
N VAL A 40 9.39 -3.91 -1.92
CA VAL A 40 8.08 -4.19 -2.52
C VAL A 40 7.27 -5.08 -1.60
N ILE A 41 6.02 -4.70 -1.37
CA ILE A 41 5.01 -5.53 -0.70
C ILE A 41 3.80 -5.68 -1.62
N GLY A 42 3.30 -6.90 -1.78
CA GLY A 42 2.12 -7.17 -2.61
C GLY A 42 1.05 -7.92 -1.82
N PHE A 43 -0.20 -7.49 -1.95
CA PHE A 43 -1.35 -8.09 -1.28
C PHE A 43 -2.46 -8.43 -2.26
N SER A 44 -3.21 -9.49 -1.97
CA SER A 44 -4.50 -9.76 -2.61
C SER A 44 -5.63 -9.73 -1.59
N ILE A 45 -6.80 -9.31 -2.02
CA ILE A 45 -8.06 -9.44 -1.30
C ILE A 45 -8.48 -10.90 -1.32
N ASN A 46 -8.93 -11.42 -0.18
CA ASN A 46 -9.41 -12.78 -0.07
C ASN A 46 -10.61 -13.04 -1.00
N GLY A 47 -10.49 -14.08 -1.81
CA GLY A 47 -11.49 -14.41 -2.83
C GLY A 47 -11.38 -13.60 -4.13
N SER A 48 -10.37 -12.75 -4.28
CA SER A 48 -10.09 -12.10 -5.58
C SER A 48 -9.76 -13.14 -6.64
N SER A 49 -10.32 -12.94 -7.84
CA SER A 49 -10.04 -13.72 -9.04
C SER A 49 -9.11 -12.97 -10.00
N SER A 50 -8.34 -12.01 -9.48
CA SER A 50 -7.38 -11.26 -10.27
C SER A 50 -6.28 -12.18 -10.79
N ASP A 51 -5.98 -12.07 -12.09
CA ASP A 51 -4.86 -12.79 -12.72
C ASP A 51 -3.51 -12.09 -12.46
N TRP A 52 -3.50 -10.99 -11.73
CA TRP A 52 -2.29 -10.30 -11.29
C TRP A 52 -1.65 -11.04 -10.11
N GLY A 53 -0.31 -10.97 -9.99
CA GLY A 53 0.43 -11.59 -8.89
C GLY A 53 0.01 -11.09 -7.50
N ALA A 54 -0.52 -9.86 -7.44
CA ALA A 54 -1.15 -9.23 -6.29
C ALA A 54 -2.30 -8.32 -6.79
N ASP A 55 -3.29 -8.04 -5.93
CA ASP A 55 -4.34 -7.05 -6.28
C ASP A 55 -3.85 -5.62 -6.14
N PHE A 56 -2.92 -5.38 -5.23
CA PHE A 56 -2.21 -4.12 -5.11
C PHE A 56 -0.81 -4.33 -4.54
N GLU A 57 0.08 -3.41 -4.86
CA GLU A 57 1.47 -3.42 -4.45
C GLU A 57 1.87 -2.05 -3.94
N ILE A 58 2.75 -2.03 -2.95
CA ILE A 58 3.42 -0.83 -2.50
C ILE A 58 4.91 -1.00 -2.78
N THR A 59 5.47 -0.05 -3.52
CA THR A 59 6.87 -0.01 -3.92
C THR A 59 7.55 1.17 -3.25
N LYS A 60 8.67 0.89 -2.60
CA LYS A 60 9.54 1.88 -1.97
C LYS A 60 10.77 2.09 -2.83
N THR A 61 11.01 3.34 -3.22
CA THR A 61 12.22 3.76 -3.92
C THR A 61 13.17 4.49 -2.97
N GLU A 62 14.27 5.04 -3.51
CA GLU A 62 15.22 5.83 -2.74
C GLU A 62 14.62 7.11 -2.14
N ASN A 63 13.52 7.62 -2.70
CA ASN A 63 12.88 8.86 -2.26
C ASN A 63 11.39 8.67 -1.95
N ASP A 64 10.72 7.72 -2.60
CA ASP A 64 9.26 7.73 -2.74
C ASP A 64 8.60 6.41 -2.35
N LEU A 65 7.27 6.47 -2.19
CA LEU A 65 6.39 5.31 -2.07
C LEU A 65 5.33 5.38 -3.16
N PHE A 66 5.18 4.29 -3.92
CA PHE A 66 4.16 4.15 -4.95
C PHE A 66 3.20 3.04 -4.59
N ILE A 67 1.90 3.26 -4.82
CA ILE A 67 0.84 2.30 -4.57
C ILE A 67 0.20 1.97 -5.91
N ALA A 68 0.47 0.78 -6.43
CA ALA A 68 -0.15 0.28 -7.66
C ALA A 68 -1.36 -0.59 -7.28
N ILE A 69 -2.54 -0.26 -7.79
CA ILE A 69 -3.79 -1.00 -7.54
C ILE A 69 -4.25 -1.63 -8.86
N HIS A 70 -4.13 -2.94 -8.94
CA HIS A 70 -4.47 -3.75 -10.13
C HIS A 70 -5.91 -4.25 -10.10
N SER A 71 -6.44 -4.50 -8.90
CA SER A 71 -7.79 -5.03 -8.68
C SER A 71 -8.34 -4.59 -7.31
N GLY A 72 -9.66 -4.69 -7.15
CA GLY A 72 -10.35 -4.37 -5.90
C GLY A 72 -10.81 -2.91 -5.80
N ASN A 73 -11.28 -2.55 -4.61
CA ASN A 73 -11.82 -1.22 -4.36
C ASN A 73 -10.71 -0.28 -3.89
N TYR A 74 -10.17 0.52 -4.81
CA TYR A 74 -9.09 1.46 -4.53
C TYR A 74 -9.40 2.40 -3.36
N LYS A 75 -10.64 2.90 -3.24
CA LYS A 75 -11.05 3.78 -2.12
C LYS A 75 -10.91 3.08 -0.77
N LYS A 76 -11.20 1.78 -0.69
CA LYS A 76 -11.02 1.02 0.55
C LYS A 76 -9.54 0.80 0.87
N ILE A 77 -8.74 0.48 -0.14
CA ILE A 77 -7.29 0.26 0.02
C ILE A 77 -6.63 1.56 0.50
N LEU A 78 -6.88 2.68 -0.18
CA LEU A 78 -6.38 3.99 0.22
C LEU A 78 -6.87 4.38 1.61
N SER A 79 -8.15 4.18 1.94
CA SER A 79 -8.66 4.50 3.26
C SER A 79 -7.98 3.70 4.38
N VAL A 80 -7.59 2.44 4.16
CA VAL A 80 -6.81 1.67 5.15
C VAL A 80 -5.45 2.32 5.38
N ILE A 81 -4.77 2.73 4.31
CA ILE A 81 -3.47 3.40 4.37
C ILE A 81 -3.60 4.75 5.08
N GLU A 82 -4.49 5.62 4.61
CA GLU A 82 -4.74 6.94 5.17
C GLU A 82 -5.06 6.86 6.67
N ASN A 83 -5.99 5.99 7.07
CA ASN A 83 -6.36 5.83 8.48
C ASN A 83 -5.16 5.39 9.32
N ARG A 84 -4.28 4.51 8.81
CA ARG A 84 -3.07 4.12 9.53
C ARG A 84 -2.15 5.30 9.74
N LEU A 85 -1.88 6.07 8.69
CA LEU A 85 -0.96 7.21 8.76
C LEU A 85 -1.50 8.30 9.69
N ILE A 86 -2.80 8.61 9.61
CA ILE A 86 -3.47 9.56 10.50
C ILE A 86 -3.36 9.10 11.96
N ASN A 87 -3.63 7.83 12.25
CA ASN A 87 -3.56 7.29 13.61
C ASN A 87 -2.15 7.31 14.19
N ASN A 88 -1.13 7.22 13.34
CA ASN A 88 0.28 7.33 13.71
C ASN A 88 0.80 8.78 13.68
N HIS A 89 -0.06 9.77 13.45
CA HIS A 89 0.30 11.19 13.33
C HIS A 89 1.35 11.48 12.23
N ILE A 90 1.31 10.71 11.15
CA ILE A 90 2.18 10.89 9.99
C ILE A 90 1.48 11.82 8.99
N SER A 91 2.13 12.93 8.63
CA SER A 91 1.67 13.81 7.55
C SER A 91 2.02 13.19 6.21
N PHE A 92 1.07 13.23 5.26
CA PHE A 92 1.25 12.68 3.92
C PHE A 92 0.44 13.47 2.88
N GLU A 93 0.81 13.32 1.62
CA GLU A 93 0.04 13.71 0.45
C GLU A 93 -0.10 12.50 -0.48
N LEU A 94 -1.19 12.44 -1.24
CA LEU A 94 -1.48 11.38 -2.20
C LEU A 94 -1.80 12.01 -3.54
N GLU A 95 -1.02 11.67 -4.57
CA GLU A 95 -1.21 12.13 -5.95
C GLU A 95 -1.52 10.92 -6.85
N GLU A 96 -2.49 11.04 -7.76
CA GLU A 96 -2.81 10.01 -8.75
C GLU A 96 -1.97 10.25 -10.01
N GLU A 97 -1.32 9.20 -10.52
CA GLU A 97 -0.44 9.23 -11.70
C GLU A 97 -1.11 8.71 -12.98
#